data_AF-A0A5D6YQ28-F1
#
_entry.id   AF-A0A5D6YQ28-F1
#
_cell.length_a   1.000
_cell.length_b   1.000
_cell.length_c   1.000
_cell.angle_alpha   90.00
_cell.angle_beta   90.00
_cell.angle_gamma   90.00
#
_symmetry.space_group_name_H-M   'P 1'
#
loop_
_entity.id
_entity.type
_entity.pdbx_description
1 polymer ?
#
loop_
_entity_poly.entity_id
_entity_poly.type
_entity_poly.pdbx_seq_one_letter_code
_entity_poly.pdbx_strand_id
1 'polypeptide(L)'
;MRKYEDCWVVDRTMFEYVNQGGCSCCGVTHAIMDLATFADKCSDWETDDERKEQMSPWPSFIHEEILTERARLRVAMKDDMKRYKAFADAHMEGFAEWWKRLDESGKLRVFQLSDEDVLAFFRLQARVKGSYDIVLCAVLKQVKHFQDTGYRDGRIGPEIFFEKALQYRRGVFVVANEYMASPEGAANFFEMLTVLGGPKLLPVRSTRDPSEKSEAEEEQAKSEANVQSFRSDRRLVRLVIFRKFADIAIRKFMREVVNADSGGDRD
;
A
#
# COMPACT_ATOMS: atom_id res chain seq x y z
N MET A 1 6.56 -7.80 24.91
CA MET A 1 6.53 -7.16 23.58
C MET A 1 5.09 -6.84 23.23
N ARG A 2 4.78 -5.59 22.86
CA ARG A 2 3.41 -5.24 22.44
C ARG A 2 3.17 -5.83 21.05
N LYS A 3 1.97 -6.40 20.86
CA LYS A 3 1.60 -7.04 19.58
C LYS A 3 1.57 -5.97 18.48
N TYR A 4 2.04 -6.32 17.29
CA TYR A 4 1.97 -5.50 16.08
C TYR A 4 2.86 -4.25 16.06
N GLU A 5 3.76 -4.06 17.03
CA GLU A 5 4.83 -3.06 16.91
C GLU A 5 5.95 -3.54 15.96
N ASP A 6 6.86 -2.64 15.57
CA ASP A 6 7.94 -2.95 14.63
C ASP A 6 8.87 -4.07 15.15
N CYS A 7 9.16 -4.08 16.45
CA CYS A 7 9.91 -5.19 17.08
C CYS A 7 9.18 -6.54 16.95
N TRP A 8 7.84 -6.54 16.96
CA TRP A 8 7.06 -7.75 16.74
C TRP A 8 7.18 -8.24 15.29
N VAL A 9 7.29 -7.33 14.30
CA VAL A 9 7.55 -7.69 12.90
C VAL A 9 8.92 -8.35 12.77
N VAL A 10 9.95 -7.78 13.41
CA VAL A 10 11.31 -8.35 13.45
C VAL A 10 11.30 -9.79 13.96
N ASP A 11 10.72 -9.99 15.14
CA ASP A 11 10.65 -11.31 15.78
C ASP A 11 9.81 -12.29 14.97
N ARG A 12 8.66 -11.83 14.43
CA ARG A 12 7.78 -12.67 13.62
C ARG A 12 8.47 -13.14 12.35
N THR A 13 9.21 -12.25 11.68
CA THR A 13 9.95 -12.60 10.45
C THR A 13 10.99 -13.66 10.73
N MET A 14 11.78 -13.52 11.80
CA MET A 14 12.77 -14.54 12.19
C MET A 14 12.11 -15.87 12.55
N PHE A 15 11.05 -15.83 13.36
CA PHE A 15 10.34 -17.03 13.79
C PHE A 15 9.78 -17.83 12.60
N GLU A 16 9.11 -17.15 11.66
CA GLU A 16 8.55 -17.77 10.46
C GLU A 16 9.63 -18.26 9.52
N TYR A 17 10.71 -17.48 9.31
CA TYR A 17 11.83 -17.88 8.46
C TYR A 17 12.48 -19.19 8.94
N VAL A 18 12.71 -19.30 10.26
CA VAL A 18 13.29 -20.51 10.86
C VAL A 18 12.31 -21.70 10.78
N ASN A 19 11.03 -21.48 11.09
CA ASN A 19 10.03 -22.55 11.16
C ASN A 19 9.54 -23.05 9.79
N GLN A 20 9.57 -22.20 8.76
CA GLN A 20 9.28 -22.62 7.39
C GLN A 20 10.38 -23.51 6.82
N GLY A 21 11.48 -23.71 7.57
CA GLY A 21 12.59 -24.55 7.21
C GLY A 21 13.27 -23.99 5.98
N GLY A 22 14.23 -23.08 6.17
CA GLY A 22 15.15 -22.66 5.10
C GLY A 22 15.86 -23.90 4.52
N CYS A 23 15.24 -24.56 3.56
CA CYS A 23 15.85 -25.67 2.84
C CYS A 23 16.89 -25.05 1.93
N SER A 24 18.15 -25.13 2.36
CA SER A 24 19.34 -25.00 1.52
C SER A 24 19.40 -26.06 0.40
N CYS A 25 18.35 -26.85 0.20
CA CYS A 25 18.27 -28.05 -0.61
C CYS A 25 17.33 -27.97 -1.83
N CYS A 26 16.48 -26.94 -1.98
CA CYS A 26 15.56 -26.80 -3.13
C CYS A 26 15.85 -25.61 -4.06
N GLY A 27 17.07 -25.07 -4.01
CA GLY A 27 17.62 -24.34 -5.17
C GLY A 27 17.04 -22.95 -5.41
N VAL A 28 16.67 -22.21 -4.36
CA VAL A 28 16.71 -20.74 -4.48
C VAL A 28 18.18 -20.37 -4.43
N THR A 29 18.83 -20.40 -5.59
CA THR A 29 20.10 -19.70 -5.79
C THR A 29 19.95 -18.33 -5.17
N HIS A 30 20.85 -18.00 -4.24
CA HIS A 30 21.29 -16.64 -3.98
C HIS A 30 21.82 -16.08 -5.31
N ALA A 31 20.91 -15.80 -6.25
CA ALA A 31 21.18 -14.83 -7.27
C ALA A 31 21.39 -13.56 -6.46
N ILE A 32 22.66 -13.18 -6.33
CA ILE A 32 23.07 -11.83 -5.97
C ILE A 32 22.42 -10.98 -7.05
N MET A 33 21.16 -10.64 -6.81
CA MET A 33 20.33 -9.87 -7.71
C MET A 33 20.80 -8.44 -7.55
N ASP A 34 21.01 -7.79 -8.68
CA ASP A 34 21.60 -6.46 -8.72
C ASP A 34 20.64 -5.42 -8.15
N LEU A 35 20.70 -5.25 -6.82
CA LEU A 35 19.98 -4.23 -6.07
C LEU A 35 20.21 -2.85 -6.68
N ALA A 36 21.40 -2.57 -7.23
CA ALA A 36 21.71 -1.30 -7.87
C ALA A 36 20.85 -1.09 -9.13
N THR A 37 20.70 -2.10 -9.98
CA THR A 37 19.81 -2.03 -11.16
C THR A 37 18.34 -1.76 -10.79
N PHE A 38 17.83 -2.32 -9.68
CA PHE A 38 16.46 -2.05 -9.24
C PHE A 38 16.32 -0.71 -8.52
N ALA A 39 17.32 -0.31 -7.74
CA ALA A 39 17.39 0.98 -7.08
C ALA A 39 17.42 2.13 -8.12
N ASP A 40 18.19 2.00 -9.20
CA ASP A 40 18.26 2.98 -10.28
C ASP A 40 16.92 3.17 -11.01
N LYS A 41 16.12 2.09 -11.13
CA LYS A 41 14.75 2.15 -11.68
C LYS A 41 13.74 2.71 -10.67
N CYS A 42 14.08 2.70 -9.39
CA CYS A 42 13.32 3.33 -8.35
C CYS A 42 13.83 4.76 -8.14
N SER A 43 13.45 5.71 -9.01
CA SER A 43 13.64 7.15 -8.74
C SER A 43 13.03 7.64 -7.40
N ASP A 44 12.19 6.80 -6.77
CA ASP A 44 11.57 7.00 -5.45
C ASP A 44 12.17 6.04 -4.42
N TRP A 45 13.44 5.63 -4.60
CA TRP A 45 14.23 4.99 -3.54
C TRP A 45 14.50 5.96 -2.38
N GLU A 46 13.97 7.19 -2.45
CA GLU A 46 13.64 8.07 -1.33
C GLU A 46 12.80 7.30 -0.30
N THR A 47 13.52 6.54 0.53
CA THR A 47 13.11 5.90 1.76
C THR A 47 12.27 6.87 2.59
N ASP A 48 11.05 6.49 2.90
CA ASP A 48 10.07 7.32 3.61
C ASP A 48 10.51 7.59 5.06
N ASP A 49 11.32 6.69 5.63
CA ASP A 49 11.95 6.82 6.94
C ASP A 49 13.49 6.77 6.87
N GLU A 50 14.05 7.07 5.69
CA GLU A 50 15.49 7.22 5.44
C GLU A 50 16.37 6.09 6.01
N ARG A 51 17.27 6.45 6.93
CA ARG A 51 18.26 5.54 7.51
C ARG A 51 17.63 4.40 8.31
N LYS A 52 16.40 4.57 8.80
CA LYS A 52 15.72 3.54 9.60
C LYS A 52 15.20 2.37 8.77
N GLU A 53 14.93 2.59 7.48
CA GLU A 53 14.59 1.49 6.55
C GLU A 53 15.82 0.65 6.17
N GLN A 54 17.03 1.23 6.30
CA GLN A 54 18.31 0.58 6.03
C GLN A 54 18.88 -0.12 7.28
N MET A 55 18.33 0.16 8.46
CA MET A 55 18.66 -0.63 9.64
C MET A 55 18.18 -2.06 9.44
N SER A 56 19.07 -3.02 9.62
CA SER A 56 18.70 -4.43 9.64
C SER A 56 18.84 -5.00 11.06
N PRO A 57 17.75 -5.55 11.63
CA PRO A 57 17.82 -6.38 12.82
C PRO A 57 18.09 -7.86 12.46
N TRP A 58 18.17 -8.19 11.17
CA TRP A 58 18.32 -9.55 10.66
C TRP A 58 19.71 -9.77 10.05
N PRO A 59 20.14 -11.05 9.91
CA PRO A 59 21.34 -11.41 9.16
C PRO A 59 21.39 -10.79 7.75
N SER A 60 22.60 -10.51 7.26
CA SER A 60 22.80 -9.79 5.99
C SER A 60 22.07 -10.41 4.81
N PHE A 61 22.06 -11.75 4.69
CA PHE A 61 21.38 -12.43 3.58
C PHE A 61 19.85 -12.25 3.59
N ILE A 62 19.21 -12.21 4.76
CA ILE A 62 17.77 -11.92 4.90
C ILE A 62 17.52 -10.47 4.52
N HIS A 63 18.38 -9.57 5.00
CA HIS A 63 18.27 -8.15 4.72
C HIS A 63 18.40 -7.84 3.23
N GLU A 64 19.40 -8.39 2.56
CA GLU A 64 19.64 -8.20 1.12
C GLU A 64 18.47 -8.76 0.28
N GLU A 65 17.94 -9.93 0.65
CA GLU A 65 16.73 -10.49 0.02
C GLU A 65 15.53 -9.55 0.19
N ILE A 66 15.30 -9.04 1.40
CA ILE A 66 14.21 -8.09 1.69
C ILE A 66 14.36 -6.81 0.88
N LEU A 67 15.55 -6.21 0.86
CA LEU A 67 15.77 -4.97 0.10
C LEU A 67 15.54 -5.18 -1.39
N THR A 68 15.98 -6.32 -1.93
CA THR A 68 15.81 -6.64 -3.35
C THR A 68 14.34 -6.84 -3.71
N GLU A 69 13.62 -7.65 -2.95
CA GLU A 69 12.20 -7.92 -3.20
C GLU A 69 11.33 -6.68 -2.94
N ARG A 70 11.71 -5.83 -1.97
CA ARG A 70 11.11 -4.50 -1.76
C ARG A 70 11.29 -3.61 -2.99
N ALA A 71 12.50 -3.56 -3.56
CA ALA A 71 12.77 -2.81 -4.78
C ALA A 71 11.91 -3.29 -5.95
N ARG A 72 11.87 -4.61 -6.15
CA ARG A 72 11.07 -5.27 -7.19
C ARG A 72 9.58 -4.96 -7.05
N LEU A 73 9.02 -5.04 -5.85
CA LEU A 73 7.63 -4.69 -5.58
C LEU A 73 7.34 -3.24 -5.99
N ARG A 74 8.21 -2.31 -5.61
CA ARG A 74 8.06 -0.88 -5.97
C ARG A 74 8.12 -0.68 -7.49
N VAL A 75 9.03 -1.34 -8.21
CA VAL A 75 9.09 -1.30 -9.68
C VAL A 75 7.79 -1.83 -10.30
N ALA A 76 7.33 -3.00 -9.89
CA ALA A 76 6.09 -3.59 -10.40
C ALA A 76 4.89 -2.66 -10.16
N MET A 77 4.82 -2.02 -8.99
CA MET A 77 3.78 -1.04 -8.69
C MET A 77 3.91 0.24 -9.50
N LYS A 78 5.13 0.69 -9.82
CA LYS A 78 5.39 1.88 -10.67
C LYS A 78 4.96 1.65 -12.11
N ASP A 79 5.21 0.46 -12.66
CA ASP A 79 4.84 0.12 -14.04
C ASP A 79 3.33 0.28 -14.32
N ASP A 80 2.50 0.07 -13.29
CA ASP A 80 1.05 0.23 -13.35
C ASP A 80 0.56 1.68 -13.18
N MET A 81 1.41 2.63 -12.75
CA MET A 81 1.00 4.02 -12.49
C MET A 81 0.50 4.72 -13.76
N LYS A 82 1.14 4.43 -14.90
CA LYS A 82 0.73 4.98 -16.20
C LYS A 82 -0.73 4.64 -16.56
N ARG A 83 -1.23 3.49 -16.11
CA ARG A 83 -2.62 3.06 -16.33
C ARG A 83 -3.58 3.95 -15.54
N TYR A 84 -3.28 4.23 -14.28
CA TYR A 84 -4.08 5.13 -13.46
C TYR A 84 -4.02 6.56 -13.98
N LYS A 85 -2.84 7.01 -14.43
CA LYS A 85 -2.70 8.32 -15.08
C LYS A 85 -3.57 8.43 -16.34
N ALA A 86 -3.48 7.46 -17.24
CA ALA A 86 -4.29 7.45 -18.47
C ALA A 86 -5.79 7.43 -18.17
N PHE A 87 -6.22 6.65 -17.18
CA PHE A 87 -7.61 6.66 -16.71
C PHE A 87 -8.01 8.04 -16.18
N ALA A 88 -7.17 8.64 -15.33
CA ALA A 88 -7.49 9.90 -14.70
C ALA A 88 -7.59 11.04 -15.75
N ASP A 89 -6.63 11.10 -16.67
CA ASP A 89 -6.60 12.10 -17.73
C ASP A 89 -7.81 11.97 -18.68
N ALA A 90 -8.32 10.76 -18.92
CA ALA A 90 -9.39 10.51 -19.89
C ALA A 90 -10.81 10.51 -19.29
N HIS A 91 -10.97 10.14 -18.03
CA HIS A 91 -12.28 9.72 -17.50
C HIS A 91 -12.70 10.35 -16.17
N MET A 92 -11.88 11.16 -15.49
CA MET A 92 -12.22 11.63 -14.12
C MET A 92 -13.55 12.37 -14.02
N GLU A 93 -13.88 13.22 -14.99
CA GLU A 93 -15.13 13.99 -14.96
C GLU A 93 -16.35 13.05 -15.03
N GLY A 94 -16.39 12.17 -16.04
CA GLY A 94 -17.44 11.16 -16.18
C GLY A 94 -17.49 10.17 -15.00
N PHE A 95 -16.33 9.81 -14.46
CA PHE A 95 -16.22 8.95 -13.30
C PHE A 95 -16.81 9.60 -12.05
N ALA A 96 -16.56 10.90 -11.83
CA ALA A 96 -17.12 11.65 -10.71
C ALA A 96 -18.64 11.76 -10.80
N GLU A 97 -19.18 12.02 -12.00
CA GLU A 97 -20.63 12.04 -12.23
C GLU A 97 -21.27 10.66 -12.03
N TRP A 98 -20.64 9.59 -12.51
CA TRP A 98 -21.07 8.22 -12.25
C TRP A 98 -21.05 7.88 -10.75
N TRP A 99 -19.99 8.27 -10.03
CA TRP A 99 -19.85 8.02 -8.60
C TRP A 99 -20.96 8.68 -7.77
N LYS A 100 -21.40 9.89 -8.16
CA LYS A 100 -22.52 10.59 -7.51
C LYS A 100 -23.86 9.84 -7.66
N ARG A 101 -24.03 9.07 -8.74
CA ARG A 101 -25.25 8.28 -9.01
C ARG A 101 -25.29 6.96 -8.24
N LEU A 102 -24.15 6.50 -7.72
CA LEU A 102 -24.11 5.28 -6.91
C LEU A 102 -24.78 5.51 -5.56
N ASP A 103 -25.73 4.64 -5.24
CA ASP A 103 -26.28 4.50 -3.90
C ASP A 103 -25.22 3.94 -2.92
N GLU A 104 -25.54 3.95 -1.63
CA GLU A 104 -24.65 3.44 -0.59
C GLU A 104 -24.25 1.98 -0.84
N SER A 105 -25.19 1.14 -1.29
CA SER A 105 -24.92 -0.26 -1.64
C SER A 105 -23.97 -0.40 -2.83
N GLY A 106 -24.09 0.48 -3.83
CA GLY A 106 -23.19 0.59 -4.97
C GLY A 106 -21.76 0.92 -4.54
N LYS A 107 -21.60 1.88 -3.62
CA LYS A 107 -20.29 2.28 -3.08
C LYS A 107 -19.71 1.23 -2.12
N LEU A 108 -20.53 0.62 -1.27
CA LEU A 108 -20.10 -0.42 -0.34
C LEU A 108 -19.45 -1.61 -1.07
N ARG A 109 -20.00 -2.02 -2.22
CA ARG A 109 -19.43 -3.09 -3.05
C ARG A 109 -18.06 -2.76 -3.65
N VAL A 110 -17.72 -1.47 -3.76
CA VAL A 110 -16.38 -1.04 -4.17
C VAL A 110 -15.39 -1.20 -3.02
N PHE A 111 -15.80 -0.86 -1.80
CA PHE A 111 -14.96 -0.86 -0.61
C PHE A 111 -15.05 -2.16 0.20
N GLN A 112 -14.98 -3.30 -0.47
CA GLN A 112 -14.89 -4.61 0.17
C GLN A 112 -13.75 -5.39 -0.46
N LEU A 113 -12.73 -5.69 0.35
CA LEU A 113 -11.52 -6.39 -0.11
C LEU A 113 -11.10 -7.41 0.94
N SER A 114 -10.93 -8.67 0.56
CA SER A 114 -10.39 -9.67 1.49
C SER A 114 -8.89 -9.44 1.71
N ASP A 115 -8.36 -9.85 2.85
CA ASP A 115 -6.92 -9.89 3.06
C ASP A 115 -6.20 -10.86 2.11
N GLU A 116 -6.85 -11.96 1.73
CA GLU A 116 -6.36 -12.89 0.71
C GLU A 116 -6.17 -12.19 -0.65
N ASP A 117 -7.04 -11.26 -1.04
CA ASP A 117 -6.85 -10.48 -2.28
C ASP A 117 -5.61 -9.58 -2.23
N VAL A 118 -5.29 -9.06 -1.04
CA VAL A 118 -4.08 -8.26 -0.81
C VAL A 118 -2.83 -9.15 -0.88
N LEU A 119 -2.86 -10.32 -0.25
CA LEU A 119 -1.76 -11.29 -0.31
C LEU A 119 -1.57 -11.86 -1.72
N ALA A 120 -2.66 -12.11 -2.44
CA ALA A 120 -2.65 -12.56 -3.82
C ALA A 120 -2.01 -11.52 -4.75
N PHE A 121 -2.19 -10.21 -4.48
CA PHE A 121 -1.46 -9.16 -5.19
C PHE A 121 0.06 -9.37 -5.04
N PHE A 122 0.55 -9.49 -3.80
CA PHE A 122 1.99 -9.62 -3.55
C PHE A 122 2.57 -10.89 -4.18
N ARG A 123 1.88 -12.02 -4.03
CA ARG A 123 2.40 -13.34 -4.47
C ARG A 123 2.24 -13.60 -5.95
N LEU A 124 1.13 -13.18 -6.56
CA LEU A 124 0.80 -13.53 -7.95
C LEU A 124 1.14 -12.41 -8.92
N GLN A 125 0.83 -11.16 -8.55
CA GLN A 125 1.00 -10.00 -9.43
C GLN A 125 2.42 -9.43 -9.31
N ALA A 126 2.84 -9.09 -8.09
CA ALA A 126 4.19 -8.58 -7.84
C ALA A 126 5.26 -9.69 -7.76
N ARG A 127 4.82 -10.95 -7.54
CA ARG A 127 5.68 -12.14 -7.42
C ARG A 127 6.74 -12.01 -6.33
N VAL A 128 6.37 -11.40 -5.21
CA VAL A 128 7.21 -11.30 -4.01
C VAL A 128 7.48 -12.69 -3.45
N LYS A 129 8.72 -12.94 -3.03
CA LYS A 129 9.16 -14.23 -2.48
C LYS A 129 9.99 -14.08 -1.20
N GLY A 130 10.27 -15.22 -0.58
CA GLY A 130 11.24 -15.35 0.50
C GLY A 130 10.86 -14.54 1.73
N SER A 131 11.88 -13.99 2.40
CA SER A 131 11.73 -13.27 3.66
C SER A 131 10.82 -12.05 3.55
N TYR A 132 10.71 -11.43 2.36
CA TYR A 132 9.85 -10.26 2.20
C TYR A 132 8.36 -10.59 2.16
N ASP A 133 7.94 -11.78 1.70
CA ASP A 133 6.54 -12.22 1.83
C ASP A 133 6.14 -12.31 3.31
N ILE A 134 7.05 -12.80 4.15
CA ILE A 134 6.85 -12.89 5.60
C ILE A 134 6.71 -11.49 6.22
N VAL A 135 7.58 -10.55 5.85
CA VAL A 135 7.48 -9.14 6.28
C VAL A 135 6.14 -8.55 5.87
N LEU A 136 5.73 -8.68 4.60
CA LEU A 136 4.45 -8.15 4.13
C LEU A 136 3.25 -8.78 4.83
N CYS A 137 3.30 -10.08 5.16
CA CYS A 137 2.27 -10.73 5.97
C CYS A 137 2.20 -10.16 7.40
N ALA A 138 3.35 -9.87 8.03
CA ALA A 138 3.41 -9.26 9.35
C ALA A 138 2.94 -7.80 9.32
N VAL A 139 3.39 -7.03 8.34
CA VAL A 139 2.98 -5.63 8.09
C VAL A 139 1.49 -5.54 7.80
N LEU A 140 0.93 -6.47 7.02
CA LEU A 140 -0.52 -6.54 6.80
C LEU A 140 -1.28 -6.74 8.12
N LYS A 141 -0.74 -7.53 9.06
CA LYS A 141 -1.30 -7.63 10.42
C LYS A 141 -1.17 -6.32 11.18
N GLN A 142 -0.08 -5.56 11.04
CA GLN A 142 -0.02 -4.21 11.60
C GLN A 142 -1.17 -3.36 11.04
N VAL A 143 -1.36 -3.31 9.71
CA VAL A 143 -2.42 -2.53 9.05
C VAL A 143 -3.82 -2.91 9.52
N LYS A 144 -4.10 -4.19 9.73
CA LYS A 144 -5.37 -4.67 10.31
C LYS A 144 -5.64 -4.13 11.72
N HIS A 145 -4.58 -3.76 12.43
CA HIS A 145 -4.58 -3.34 13.83
C HIS A 145 -4.04 -1.90 14.02
N PHE A 146 -4.19 -1.02 13.02
CA PHE A 146 -3.77 0.39 13.13
C PHE A 146 -4.42 1.11 14.31
N GLN A 147 -5.69 0.80 14.59
CA GLN A 147 -6.39 1.36 15.74
C GLN A 147 -5.76 0.95 17.08
N ASP A 148 -5.15 -0.23 17.14
CA ASP A 148 -4.51 -0.76 18.35
C ASP A 148 -3.05 -0.27 18.50
N THR A 149 -2.35 -0.09 17.38
CA THR A 149 -0.93 0.32 17.34
C THR A 149 -0.76 1.85 17.40
N GLY A 150 -1.75 2.60 16.91
CA GLY A 150 -1.70 4.06 16.86
C GLY A 150 -0.69 4.62 15.85
N TYR A 151 -0.26 3.81 14.87
CA TYR A 151 0.58 4.27 13.75
C TYR A 151 -0.18 5.27 12.87
N ARG A 152 0.54 6.30 12.41
CA ARG A 152 0.12 7.38 11.53
C ARG A 152 1.14 7.59 10.43
N ASP A 153 1.12 6.70 9.45
CA ASP A 153 2.15 6.66 8.42
C ASP A 153 1.84 7.56 7.21
N GLY A 154 0.60 8.01 7.05
CA GLY A 154 0.18 8.82 5.90
C GLY A 154 1.01 10.10 5.79
N ARG A 155 1.57 10.36 4.60
CA ARG A 155 2.42 11.55 4.40
C ARG A 155 1.62 12.70 3.85
N ILE A 156 0.79 12.49 2.83
CA ILE A 156 -0.02 13.57 2.26
C ILE A 156 -1.43 13.56 2.83
N GLY A 157 -2.14 14.70 2.74
CA GLY A 157 -3.53 14.83 3.20
C GLY A 157 -4.44 13.67 2.76
N PRO A 158 -4.37 13.27 1.48
CA PRO A 158 -5.16 12.15 0.98
C PRO A 158 -4.90 10.82 1.68
N GLU A 159 -3.63 10.48 1.88
CA GLU A 159 -3.23 9.24 2.55
C GLU A 159 -3.65 9.22 4.02
N ILE A 160 -3.52 10.37 4.70
CA ILE A 160 -3.89 10.51 6.12
C ILE A 160 -5.41 10.33 6.29
N PHE A 161 -6.20 10.94 5.40
CA PHE A 161 -7.65 10.80 5.45
C PHE A 161 -8.09 9.36 5.15
N PHE A 162 -7.51 8.71 4.13
CA PHE A 162 -7.77 7.31 3.83
C PHE A 162 -7.33 6.38 4.97
N GLU A 163 -6.18 6.64 5.61
CA GLU A 163 -5.70 5.89 6.77
C GLU A 163 -6.70 5.85 7.91
N LYS A 164 -7.24 7.02 8.26
CA LYS A 164 -8.23 7.16 9.34
C LYS A 164 -9.55 6.46 9.02
N ALA A 165 -9.91 6.42 7.75
CA ALA A 165 -11.13 5.79 7.29
C ALA A 165 -11.00 4.27 7.09
N LEU A 166 -9.81 3.74 6.85
CA LEU A 166 -9.58 2.33 6.60
C LEU A 166 -9.85 1.49 7.85
N GLN A 167 -10.63 0.44 7.70
CA GLN A 167 -11.00 -0.47 8.78
C GLN A 167 -10.84 -1.92 8.32
N TYR A 168 -10.55 -2.81 9.27
CA TYR A 168 -10.56 -4.24 9.03
C TYR A 168 -11.55 -4.92 9.98
N ARG A 169 -12.53 -5.62 9.41
CA ARG A 169 -13.60 -6.30 10.17
C ARG A 169 -13.94 -7.61 9.49
N ARG A 170 -14.02 -8.70 10.27
CA ARG A 170 -14.50 -10.02 9.79
C ARG A 170 -13.80 -10.52 8.50
N GLY A 171 -12.48 -10.35 8.41
CA GLY A 171 -11.70 -10.84 7.27
C GLY A 171 -11.59 -9.88 6.08
N VAL A 172 -12.29 -8.74 6.12
CA VAL A 172 -12.31 -7.79 4.99
C VAL A 172 -11.86 -6.40 5.40
N PHE A 173 -11.11 -5.76 4.51
CA PHE A 173 -10.88 -4.33 4.50
C PHE A 173 -12.10 -3.60 3.94
N VAL A 174 -12.51 -2.57 4.66
CA VAL A 174 -13.59 -1.65 4.33
C VAL A 174 -13.18 -0.24 4.68
N VAL A 175 -13.94 0.75 4.23
CA VAL A 175 -13.80 2.14 4.69
C VAL A 175 -14.98 2.51 5.58
N ALA A 176 -14.77 3.48 6.48
CA ALA A 176 -15.80 4.02 7.35
C ALA A 176 -17.00 4.56 6.54
N ASN A 177 -18.20 4.52 7.11
CA ASN A 177 -19.41 4.95 6.40
C ASN A 177 -19.33 6.43 6.01
N GLU A 178 -18.72 7.24 6.88
CA GLU A 178 -18.49 8.66 6.67
C GLU A 178 -17.64 8.89 5.42
N TYR A 179 -16.68 8.03 5.11
CA TYR A 179 -15.87 8.11 3.88
C TYR A 179 -16.70 7.83 2.62
N MET A 180 -17.68 6.92 2.70
CA MET A 180 -18.50 6.56 1.53
C MET A 180 -19.65 7.54 1.28
N ALA A 181 -20.26 8.02 2.36
CA ALA A 181 -21.48 8.82 2.34
C ALA A 181 -21.23 10.33 2.21
N SER A 182 -20.01 10.81 2.52
CA SER A 182 -19.70 12.25 2.52
C SER A 182 -19.12 12.75 1.19
N PRO A 183 -19.36 14.03 0.83
CA PRO A 183 -18.65 14.72 -0.24
C PRO A 183 -17.13 14.73 -0.05
N GLU A 184 -16.67 14.87 1.21
CA GLU A 184 -15.26 14.91 1.57
C GLU A 184 -14.57 13.57 1.28
N GLY A 185 -15.22 12.46 1.61
CA GLY A 185 -14.71 11.13 1.31
C GLY A 185 -14.68 10.81 -0.19
N ALA A 186 -15.68 11.28 -0.94
CA ALA A 186 -15.65 11.18 -2.41
C ALA A 186 -14.51 12.02 -3.01
N ALA A 187 -14.33 13.26 -2.55
CA ALA A 187 -13.21 14.11 -2.97
C ALA A 187 -11.86 13.46 -2.65
N ASN A 188 -11.72 12.89 -1.45
CA ASN A 188 -10.52 12.17 -1.05
C ASN A 188 -10.24 10.96 -1.95
N PHE A 189 -11.27 10.18 -2.29
CA PHE A 189 -11.14 9.02 -3.18
C PHE A 189 -10.62 9.43 -4.56
N PHE A 190 -11.14 10.53 -5.12
CA PHE A 190 -10.68 11.07 -6.41
C PHE A 190 -9.26 11.63 -6.34
N GLU A 191 -8.90 12.27 -5.23
CA GLU A 191 -7.54 12.77 -5.01
C GLU A 191 -6.54 11.61 -4.89
N MET A 192 -6.89 10.57 -4.13
CA MET A 192 -6.09 9.35 -4.04
C MET A 192 -5.98 8.62 -5.41
N LEU A 193 -7.03 8.61 -6.23
CA LEU A 193 -6.96 8.09 -7.61
C LEU A 193 -5.95 8.87 -8.45
N THR A 194 -5.91 10.19 -8.31
CA THR A 194 -4.93 11.05 -8.98
C THR A 194 -3.52 10.73 -8.49
N VAL A 195 -3.35 10.51 -7.19
CA VAL A 195 -2.07 10.11 -6.59
C VAL A 195 -1.56 8.78 -7.18
N LEU A 196 -2.44 7.81 -7.48
CA LEU A 196 -2.03 6.54 -8.10
C LEU A 196 -1.34 6.72 -9.46
N GLY A 197 -1.72 7.76 -10.21
CA GLY A 197 -1.11 8.15 -11.49
C GLY A 197 -0.09 9.29 -11.38
N GLY A 198 0.27 9.69 -10.16
CA GLY A 198 1.14 10.83 -9.88
C GLY A 198 2.62 10.61 -10.24
N PRO A 199 3.49 11.58 -9.96
CA PRO A 199 4.91 11.49 -10.30
C PRO A 199 5.72 10.53 -9.43
N LYS A 200 5.22 10.19 -8.22
CA LYS A 200 5.89 9.32 -7.25
C LYS A 200 4.95 8.24 -6.74
N LEU A 201 5.48 7.04 -6.49
CA LEU A 201 4.72 5.92 -5.94
C LEU A 201 4.24 6.19 -4.50
N LEU A 202 5.13 6.74 -3.69
CA LEU A 202 4.87 7.15 -2.30
C LEU A 202 5.17 8.65 -2.18
N PRO A 203 4.18 9.53 -2.41
CA PRO A 203 4.39 10.96 -2.34
C PRO A 203 4.78 11.41 -0.92
N VAL A 204 5.57 12.47 -0.85
CA VAL A 204 5.99 13.12 0.40
C VAL A 204 5.41 14.54 0.41
N ARG A 205 5.15 15.10 1.60
CA ARG A 205 4.69 16.49 1.74
C ARG A 205 5.68 17.45 1.08
N SER A 206 5.16 18.29 0.18
CA SER A 206 5.91 19.39 -0.45
C SER A 206 6.17 20.56 0.51
N THR A 207 5.29 20.77 1.50
CA THR A 207 5.42 21.81 2.54
C THR A 207 5.03 21.24 3.90
N ARG A 208 5.93 21.36 4.89
CA ARG A 208 5.67 21.02 6.29
C ARG A 208 4.98 22.20 6.96
N ASP A 209 3.81 22.00 7.56
CA ASP A 209 3.19 23.05 8.39
C ASP A 209 4.06 23.24 9.66
N PRO A 210 4.59 24.45 9.93
CA PRO A 210 5.40 24.71 11.12
C PRO A 210 4.68 24.43 12.44
N SER A 211 3.34 24.39 12.44
CA SER A 211 2.49 24.14 13.60
C SER A 211 2.23 22.65 13.88
N GLU A 212 2.50 21.74 12.93
CA GLU A 212 2.39 20.28 13.09
C GLU A 212 3.58 19.66 13.86
N LYS A 213 4.26 20.45 14.69
CA LYS A 213 5.50 20.12 15.40
C LYS A 213 5.35 19.13 16.58
N SER A 214 4.39 18.21 16.57
CA SER A 214 4.35 17.19 17.64
C SER A 214 4.07 15.77 17.17
N GLU A 215 3.24 15.52 16.16
CA GLU A 215 2.80 14.13 15.91
C GLU A 215 3.86 13.24 15.20
N ALA A 216 4.58 13.77 14.21
CA ALA A 216 5.65 13.02 13.52
C ALA A 216 6.90 12.81 14.40
N GLU A 217 7.16 13.75 15.32
CA GLU A 217 8.26 13.69 16.28
C GLU A 217 7.89 12.77 17.46
N GLU A 218 6.63 12.71 17.88
CA GLU A 218 6.11 11.72 18.84
C GLU A 218 6.13 10.29 18.30
N GLU A 219 5.91 10.07 16.99
CA GLU A 219 6.14 8.76 16.36
C GLU A 219 7.63 8.40 16.27
N GLN A 220 8.47 9.39 16.00
CA GLN A 220 9.92 9.22 16.06
C GLN A 220 10.38 8.83 17.47
N ALA A 221 9.71 9.36 18.51
CA ALA A 221 9.89 8.99 19.91
C ALA A 221 9.31 7.59 20.25
N LYS A 222 8.17 7.17 19.68
CA LYS A 222 7.69 5.77 19.88
C LYS A 222 8.63 4.71 19.29
N SER A 223 9.42 5.08 18.28
CA SER A 223 10.51 4.25 17.73
C SER A 223 11.84 4.34 18.51
N GLU A 224 11.83 4.84 19.75
CA GLU A 224 13.01 5.01 20.63
C GLU A 224 13.85 3.74 20.85
N ALA A 225 13.31 2.56 20.57
CA ALA A 225 14.13 1.37 20.42
C ALA A 225 14.71 1.35 19.01
N ASN A 226 16.04 1.45 18.86
CA ASN A 226 16.85 1.29 17.64
C ASN A 226 16.48 0.04 16.79
N VAL A 227 15.29 0.02 16.21
CA VAL A 227 14.66 -1.10 15.52
C VAL A 227 14.25 -0.60 14.13
N GLN A 228 14.36 -1.48 13.14
CA GLN A 228 13.94 -1.18 11.77
C GLN A 228 12.50 -0.68 11.74
N SER A 229 12.28 0.42 11.02
CA SER A 229 10.95 0.95 10.76
C SER A 229 10.29 0.21 9.59
N PHE A 230 9.00 -0.07 9.72
CA PHE A 230 8.18 -0.66 8.66
C PHE A 230 7.16 0.33 8.07
N ARG A 231 7.32 1.64 8.32
CA ARG A 231 6.42 2.69 7.84
C ARG A 231 6.18 2.61 6.33
N SER A 232 7.24 2.55 5.53
CA SER A 232 7.09 2.46 4.07
C SER A 232 6.38 1.18 3.64
N ASP A 233 6.70 0.03 4.27
CA ASP A 233 6.02 -1.23 3.97
C ASP A 233 4.52 -1.15 4.32
N ARG A 234 4.16 -0.52 5.44
CA ARG A 234 2.76 -0.28 5.83
C ARG A 234 2.04 0.64 4.84
N ARG A 235 2.69 1.71 4.38
CA ARG A 235 2.14 2.57 3.31
C ARG A 235 1.96 1.82 2.00
N LEU A 236 2.92 0.98 1.60
CA LEU A 236 2.80 0.14 0.40
C LEU A 236 1.61 -0.81 0.50
N VAL A 237 1.41 -1.47 1.64
CA VAL A 237 0.24 -2.33 1.88
C VAL A 237 -1.06 -1.54 1.75
N ARG A 238 -1.16 -0.35 2.36
CA ARG A 238 -2.35 0.50 2.22
C ARG A 238 -2.57 1.01 0.79
N LEU A 239 -1.49 1.31 0.07
CA LEU A 239 -1.55 1.68 -1.35
C LEU A 239 -2.08 0.52 -2.20
N VAL A 240 -1.66 -0.73 -1.92
CA VAL A 240 -2.22 -1.91 -2.60
C VAL A 240 -3.71 -2.07 -2.30
N ILE A 241 -4.12 -1.90 -1.03
CA ILE A 241 -5.54 -1.93 -0.66
C ILE A 241 -6.32 -0.87 -1.46
N PHE A 242 -5.84 0.37 -1.49
CA PHE A 242 -6.48 1.44 -2.24
C PHE A 242 -6.54 1.15 -3.75
N ARG A 243 -5.45 0.65 -4.35
CA ARG A 243 -5.41 0.23 -5.76
C ARG A 243 -6.47 -0.81 -6.09
N LYS A 244 -6.73 -1.76 -5.19
CA LYS A 244 -7.78 -2.76 -5.40
C LYS A 244 -9.18 -2.14 -5.36
N PHE A 245 -9.44 -1.22 -4.42
CA PHE A 245 -10.70 -0.45 -4.42
C PHE A 245 -10.86 0.36 -5.71
N ALA A 246 -9.81 1.08 -6.13
CA ALA A 246 -9.77 1.82 -7.38
C ALA A 246 -10.06 0.92 -8.59
N ASP A 247 -9.41 -0.24 -8.68
CA ASP A 247 -9.59 -1.19 -9.79
C ASP A 247 -11.00 -1.77 -9.84
N ILE A 248 -11.67 -1.96 -8.69
CA ILE A 248 -13.08 -2.38 -8.65
C ILE A 248 -13.96 -1.24 -9.19
N ALA A 249 -13.76 -0.01 -8.73
CA ALA A 249 -14.53 1.16 -9.16
C ALA A 249 -14.35 1.44 -10.66
N ILE A 250 -13.11 1.50 -11.13
CA ILE A 250 -12.75 1.74 -12.53
C ILE A 250 -13.38 0.67 -13.43
N ARG A 251 -13.22 -0.62 -13.10
CA ARG A 251 -13.82 -1.70 -13.92
C ARG A 251 -15.33 -1.62 -13.99
N LYS A 252 -15.98 -1.17 -12.92
CA LYS A 252 -17.43 -0.99 -12.88
C LYS A 252 -17.85 0.20 -13.76
N PHE A 253 -17.21 1.36 -13.59
CA PHE A 253 -17.44 2.54 -14.42
C PHE A 253 -17.23 2.26 -15.92
N MET A 254 -16.09 1.65 -16.28
CA MET A 254 -15.78 1.35 -17.69
C MET A 254 -16.84 0.44 -18.33
N ARG A 255 -17.43 -0.46 -17.54
CA ARG A 255 -18.49 -1.36 -18.02
C ARG A 255 -19.83 -0.66 -18.17
N GLU A 256 -20.21 0.17 -17.19
CA GLU A 256 -21.53 0.79 -17.10
C GLU A 256 -21.67 2.04 -17.97
N VAL A 257 -20.56 2.73 -18.25
CA VAL A 257 -20.57 4.01 -18.98
C VAL A 257 -19.85 3.84 -20.31
N VAL A 258 -18.53 3.67 -20.29
CA VAL A 258 -17.70 3.73 -21.51
C VAL A 258 -18.04 2.63 -22.53
N ASN A 259 -18.15 1.38 -22.07
CA ASN A 259 -18.43 0.25 -22.95
C ASN A 259 -19.90 0.16 -23.35
N ALA A 260 -20.82 0.71 -22.53
CA ALA A 260 -22.24 0.74 -22.85
C ALA A 260 -22.53 1.72 -23.99
N ASP A 261 -21.91 2.90 -23.95
CA ASP A 261 -22.05 3.92 -25.00
C ASP A 261 -21.46 3.47 -26.35
N SER A 262 -20.41 2.65 -26.32
CA SER A 262 -19.77 2.10 -27.52
C SER A 262 -20.60 1.03 -28.24
N GLY A 263 -21.65 0.49 -27.59
CA GLY A 263 -22.53 -0.55 -28.14
C GLY A 263 -23.81 0.00 -28.78
N GLY A 264 -24.10 1.29 -28.65
CA GLY A 264 -25.34 1.92 -29.13
C GLY A 264 -25.34 2.39 -30.59
N ASP A 265 -24.18 2.44 -31.25
CA ASP A 265 -24.03 2.89 -32.66
C ASP A 265 -24.09 1.73 -33.68
N ARG A 266 -24.78 0.63 -33.35
CA ARG A 266 -24.96 -0.53 -34.25
C ARG A 266 -26.43 -0.94 -34.41
N ASP A 267 -27.30 0.03 -34.68
CA ASP A 267 -28.63 -0.21 -35.25
C ASP A 267 -28.92 0.76 -36.40
#